data_AF-A0A9W7AMY2-F1
#
_entry.id   AF-A0A9W7AMY2-F1
#
_cell.length_a   1.000
_cell.length_b   1.000
_cell.length_c   1.000
_cell.angle_alpha   90.00
_cell.angle_beta   90.00
_cell.angle_gamma   90.00
#
_symmetry.space_group_name_H-M   'P 1'
#
loop_
_entity.id
_entity.type
_entity.pdbx_description
1 polymer ?
#
loop_
_entity_poly.entity_id
_entity_poly.type
_entity_poly.pdbx_seq_one_letter_code
_entity_poly.pdbx_strand_id
1 'polypeptide(L)'
;LGNGCEVLEKFALQFKSLNDAVSTVVEFFGMNACDGTGAVKDQSKPHMLHLSGVFVRNKQVMVRAQMQTAKEGVVLKVAVRSESDELSRMIADYIK
;
A
#
# COMPACT_ATOMS: atom_id res chain seq x y z
N LEU A 1 -0.07 -6.14 15.97
CA LEU A 1 -1.01 -6.61 14.92
C LEU A 1 -0.53 -7.95 14.34
N GLY A 2 -1.27 -9.04 14.55
CA GLY A 2 -0.98 -10.35 13.96
C GLY A 2 -1.55 -10.48 12.53
N ASN A 3 -1.47 -11.68 11.93
CA ASN A 3 -1.95 -11.93 10.56
C ASN A 3 -3.47 -12.25 10.46
N GLY A 4 -4.23 -12.23 11.56
CA GLY A 4 -5.60 -12.74 11.59
C GLY A 4 -6.63 -11.95 10.77
N CYS A 5 -6.35 -10.68 10.47
CA CYS A 5 -7.25 -9.79 9.70
C CYS A 5 -6.47 -9.16 8.53
N GLU A 6 -5.66 -9.96 7.84
CA GLU A 6 -4.94 -9.53 6.64
C GLU A 6 -5.81 -9.69 5.39
N VAL A 7 -5.91 -8.61 4.61
CA VAL A 7 -6.56 -8.61 3.29
C VAL A 7 -5.48 -8.38 2.23
N LEU A 8 -5.41 -9.29 1.26
CA LEU A 8 -4.47 -9.25 0.16
C LEU A 8 -5.19 -8.92 -1.13
N GLU A 9 -4.74 -7.89 -1.83
CA GLU A 9 -5.31 -7.47 -3.10
C GLU A 9 -4.22 -7.14 -4.12
N LYS A 10 -4.56 -7.26 -5.41
CA LYS A 10 -3.64 -7.01 -6.52
C LYS A 10 -4.29 -6.08 -7.53
N PHE A 11 -3.58 -5.01 -7.88
CA PHE A 11 -4.02 -3.96 -8.78
C PHE A 11 -3.01 -3.74 -9.91
N ALA A 12 -3.51 -3.28 -11.05
CA ALA A 12 -2.71 -2.76 -12.14
C ALA A 12 -2.95 -1.25 -12.23
N LEU A 13 -1.92 -0.47 -11.92
CA LEU A 13 -1.98 0.98 -11.92
C LEU A 13 -1.38 1.51 -13.23
N GLN A 14 -2.04 2.48 -13.85
CA GLN A 14 -1.58 3.09 -15.11
C GLN A 14 -0.54 4.22 -14.87
N PHE A 15 0.42 3.99 -13.97
CA PHE A 15 1.52 4.92 -13.73
C PHE A 15 2.73 4.57 -14.60
N LYS A 16 3.39 5.59 -15.15
CA LYS A 16 4.59 5.43 -15.98
C LYS A 16 5.87 5.24 -15.16
N SER A 17 5.86 5.70 -13.91
CA SER A 17 7.01 5.73 -13.02
C SER A 17 6.64 5.09 -11.68
N LEU A 18 7.58 4.32 -11.13
CA LEU A 18 7.44 3.70 -9.82
C LEU A 18 7.41 4.76 -8.70
N ASN A 19 8.14 5.87 -8.87
CA ASN A 19 8.12 6.98 -7.92
C ASN A 19 6.73 7.64 -7.86
N ASP A 20 6.13 7.92 -9.02
CA ASP A 20 4.82 8.55 -9.10
C ASP A 20 3.75 7.64 -8.48
N ALA A 21 3.85 6.33 -8.73
CA ALA A 21 2.97 5.33 -8.12
C ALA A 21 3.12 5.32 -6.59
N VAL A 22 4.34 5.38 -6.05
CA VAL A 22 4.58 5.43 -4.60
C VAL A 22 3.97 6.68 -3.99
N SER A 23 4.29 7.87 -4.51
CA SER A 23 3.75 9.14 -4.00
C SER A 23 2.23 9.15 -4.04
N THR A 24 1.64 8.72 -5.16
CA THR A 24 0.18 8.69 -5.31
C THR A 24 -0.46 7.71 -4.32
N VAL A 25 0.13 6.54 -4.09
CA VAL A 25 -0.44 5.55 -3.15
C VAL A 25 -0.32 6.00 -1.69
N VAL A 26 0.76 6.70 -1.33
CA VAL A 26 0.90 7.34 0.00
C VAL A 26 -0.23 8.35 0.21
N GLU A 27 -0.44 9.23 -0.76
CA GLU A 27 -1.51 10.25 -0.73
C GLU A 27 -2.90 9.62 -0.71
N PHE A 28 -3.10 8.58 -1.52
CA PHE A 28 -4.36 7.89 -1.66
C PHE A 28 -4.80 7.28 -0.33
N PHE A 29 -3.93 6.51 0.33
CA PHE A 29 -4.26 5.95 1.64
C PHE A 29 -4.32 7.01 2.76
N GLY A 30 -3.78 8.22 2.54
CA GLY A 30 -3.66 9.24 3.57
C GLY A 30 -2.80 8.77 4.75
N MET A 31 -1.82 7.91 4.49
CA MET A 31 -0.97 7.27 5.49
C MET A 31 0.46 7.75 5.36
N ASN A 32 1.26 7.51 6.40
CA ASN A 32 2.68 7.86 6.38
C ASN A 32 3.52 6.66 5.95
N ALA A 33 4.50 6.93 5.08
CA ALA A 33 5.51 5.95 4.74
C ALA A 33 6.47 5.71 5.92
N CYS A 34 6.70 4.44 6.24
CA CYS A 34 7.60 4.01 7.29
C CYS A 34 8.99 3.67 6.72
N ASP A 35 10.02 3.72 7.58
CA ASP A 35 11.36 3.20 7.32
C ASP A 35 12.05 3.76 6.04
N GLY A 36 11.66 4.97 5.63
CA GLY A 36 12.16 5.60 4.40
C GLY A 36 11.70 4.93 3.11
N THR A 37 10.69 4.06 3.17
CA THR A 37 10.14 3.34 2.01
C THR A 37 9.32 4.22 1.05
N GLY A 38 9.07 5.48 1.41
CA GLY A 38 8.46 6.47 0.52
C GLY A 38 9.37 6.91 -0.64
N ALA A 39 10.68 6.61 -0.58
CA ALA A 39 11.62 6.91 -1.66
C ALA A 39 12.04 5.62 -2.38
N VAL A 40 11.88 5.56 -3.70
CA VAL A 40 12.34 4.43 -4.52
C VAL A 40 13.85 4.52 -4.73
N LYS A 41 14.58 3.48 -4.33
CA LYS A 41 16.04 3.40 -4.49
C LYS A 41 16.46 2.77 -5.83
N ASP A 42 15.67 1.84 -6.35
CA ASP A 42 15.94 1.10 -7.58
C ASP A 42 14.63 0.86 -8.32
N GLN A 43 14.48 1.45 -9.51
CA GLN A 43 13.26 1.35 -10.33
C GLN A 43 13.18 0.04 -11.12
N SER A 44 14.27 -0.74 -11.18
CA SER A 44 14.31 -2.01 -11.92
C SER A 44 13.83 -3.20 -11.09
N LYS A 45 13.76 -3.05 -9.76
CA LYS A 45 13.37 -4.10 -8.81
C LYS A 45 12.00 -3.82 -8.22
N PRO A 46 11.31 -4.85 -7.70
CA PRO A 46 10.13 -4.64 -6.89
C PRO A 46 10.45 -3.75 -5.68
N HIS A 47 9.70 -2.67 -5.55
CA HIS A 47 9.79 -1.73 -4.42
C HIS A 47 8.81 -2.13 -3.33
N MET A 48 9.27 -2.11 -2.08
CA MET A 48 8.44 -2.37 -0.90
C MET A 48 8.14 -1.05 -0.21
N LEU A 49 6.86 -0.69 -0.20
CA LEU A 49 6.31 0.47 0.51
C LEU A 49 5.58 -0.01 1.77
N HIS A 50 5.99 0.51 2.92
CA HIS A 50 5.33 0.28 4.20
C HIS A 50 4.61 1.55 4.61
N LEU A 51 3.31 1.44 4.87
CA LEU A 51 2.48 2.54 5.34
C LEU A 51 1.93 2.21 6.71
N SER A 52 1.81 3.24 7.55
CA SER A 52 1.06 3.17 8.80
C SER A 52 0.14 4.38 8.93
N GLY A 53 -1.02 4.14 9.52
CA GLY A 53 -2.01 5.16 9.79
C GLY A 53 -2.90 4.78 10.94
N VAL A 54 -3.71 5.75 11.37
CA VAL A 54 -4.70 5.57 12.42
C VAL A 54 -6.06 5.93 11.85
N PHE A 55 -6.98 4.97 11.88
CA PHE A 55 -8.37 5.16 11.53
C PHE A 55 -9.18 5.67 12.73
N VAL A 56 -10.42 6.11 12.46
CA VAL A 56 -11.33 6.69 13.46
C VAL A 56 -11.39 5.82 14.73
N ARG A 57 -11.39 6.47 15.90
CA ARG A 57 -11.30 5.86 17.24
C ARG A 57 -9.98 5.14 17.52
N ASN A 58 -8.88 5.69 17.02
CA ASN A 58 -7.52 5.23 17.31
C ASN A 58 -7.22 3.78 16.85
N LYS A 59 -7.88 3.31 15.80
CA LYS A 59 -7.64 1.96 15.26
C LYS A 59 -6.43 1.99 14.33
N GLN A 60 -5.36 1.28 14.71
CA GLN A 60 -4.15 1.23 13.90
C GLN A 60 -4.36 0.40 12.63
N VAL A 61 -3.89 0.92 11.50
CA VAL A 61 -3.89 0.22 10.21
C VAL A 61 -2.48 0.24 9.65
N MET A 62 -2.04 -0.92 9.18
CA MET A 62 -0.75 -1.13 8.56
C MET A 62 -0.98 -1.64 7.14
N VAL A 63 -0.28 -1.05 6.17
CA VAL A 63 -0.33 -1.49 4.78
C VAL A 63 1.07 -1.82 4.30
N ARG A 64 1.23 -2.98 3.70
CA ARG A 64 2.44 -3.37 2.98
C ARG A 64 2.12 -3.47 1.51
N ALA A 65 2.72 -2.59 0.72
CA ALA A 65 2.55 -2.52 -0.72
C ALA A 65 3.83 -2.96 -1.41
N GLN A 66 3.75 -3.97 -2.27
CA GLN A 66 4.81 -4.34 -3.20
C GLN A 66 4.45 -3.79 -4.57
N MET A 67 5.31 -2.95 -5.13
CA MET A 67 5.11 -2.33 -6.43
C MET A 67 6.20 -2.77 -7.40
N GLN A 68 5.82 -3.03 -8.64
CA GLN A 68 6.79 -3.36 -9.68
C GLN A 68 6.32 -2.82 -11.03
N THR A 69 7.26 -2.24 -11.78
CA THR A 69 7.03 -1.79 -13.15
C THR A 69 6.68 -2.97 -14.06
N ALA A 70 5.65 -2.81 -14.87
CA ALA A 70 5.16 -3.77 -15.86
C ALA A 70 5.00 -3.09 -17.21
N LYS A 71 4.71 -3.87 -18.27
CA LYS A 71 4.60 -3.34 -19.65
C LYS A 71 3.58 -2.21 -19.79
N GLU A 72 2.48 -2.26 -19.02
CA GLU A 72 1.35 -1.33 -19.10
C GLU A 72 1.24 -0.39 -17.88
N GLY A 73 2.29 -0.30 -17.06
CA GLY A 73 2.31 0.60 -15.90
C GLY A 73 3.01 0.00 -14.68
N VAL A 74 2.34 0.00 -13.53
CA VAL A 74 2.86 -0.54 -12.27
C VAL A 74 1.88 -1.57 -11.70
N VAL A 75 2.36 -2.77 -11.41
CA VAL A 75 1.59 -3.77 -10.65
C VAL A 75 1.78 -3.49 -9.17
N LEU A 76 0.67 -3.34 -8.45
CA LEU A 76 0.63 -3.15 -7.02
C LEU A 76 0.03 -4.39 -6.36
N LYS A 77 0.72 -4.96 -5.37
CA LYS A 77 0.18 -5.97 -4.46
C LYS A 77 0.13 -5.36 -3.08
N VAL A 78 -1.05 -5.28 -2.47
CA VAL A 78 -1.21 -4.72 -1.12
C VAL A 78 -1.59 -5.81 -0.14
N ALA A 79 -1.10 -5.65 1.08
CA ALA A 79 -1.51 -6.39 2.25
C ALA A 79 -1.92 -5.39 3.32
N VAL A 80 -3.22 -5.32 3.61
CA VAL A 80 -3.80 -4.41 4.60
C VAL A 80 -4.10 -5.19 5.86
N ARG A 81 -3.70 -4.65 7.01
CA ARG A 81 -3.92 -5.26 8.33
C ARG A 81 -4.40 -4.24 9.33
N SER A 82 -5.35 -4.67 10.16
CA SER A 82 -5.86 -3.92 11.30
C SER A 82 -6.37 -4.89 12.36
N GLU A 83 -6.96 -4.38 13.44
CA GLU A 83 -7.58 -5.21 14.50
C GLU A 83 -8.96 -5.77 14.10
N SER A 84 -9.46 -5.45 12.90
CA SER A 84 -10.79 -5.85 12.41
C SER A 84 -10.74 -6.20 10.93
N ASP A 85 -11.27 -7.37 10.56
CA ASP A 85 -11.33 -7.81 9.16
C ASP A 85 -12.13 -6.83 8.28
N GLU A 86 -13.24 -6.32 8.80
CA GLU A 86 -14.07 -5.32 8.11
C GLU A 86 -13.29 -4.03 7.81
N LEU A 87 -12.49 -3.56 8.76
CA LEU A 87 -11.66 -2.38 8.55
C LEU A 87 -10.55 -2.66 7.54
N SER A 88 -9.90 -3.81 7.63
CA SER A 88 -8.88 -4.21 6.66
C SER A 88 -9.45 -4.29 5.23
N ARG A 89 -10.66 -4.84 5.07
CA ARG A 89 -11.35 -4.90 3.77
C ARG A 89 -11.74 -3.51 3.29
N MET A 90 -12.34 -2.68 4.14
CA MET A 90 -12.74 -1.33 3.79
C MET A 90 -11.56 -0.50 3.26
N ILE A 91 -10.41 -0.58 3.91
CA ILE A 91 -9.21 0.11 3.46
C ILE A 91 -8.65 -0.51 2.16
N ALA A 92 -8.66 -1.83 2.03
CA ALA A 92 -8.22 -2.51 0.80
C ALA A 92 -9.12 -2.19 -0.40
N ASP A 93 -10.42 -2.03 -0.20
CA ASP A 93 -11.40 -1.67 -1.23
C ASP A 93 -11.30 -0.21 -1.66
N TYR A 94 -10.72 0.67 -0.82
CA TYR A 94 -10.59 2.08 -1.16
C TYR A 94 -9.78 2.29 -2.44
N ILE A 95 -8.80 1.43 -2.76
CA ILE A 95 -7.92 1.55 -3.94
C ILE A 95 -8.51 0.97 -5.24
N LYS A 96 -9.73 0.44 -5.21
CA LYS A 96 -10.47 0.00 -6.40
C LYS A 96 -10.96 1.17 -7.24
#